data_AF-A0AA40S767-F1
#
_entry.id   AF-A0AA40S767-F1
#
_cell.length_a   1.000
_cell.length_b   1.000
_cell.length_c   1.000
_cell.angle_alpha   90.00
_cell.angle_beta   90.00
_cell.angle_gamma   90.00
#
_symmetry.space_group_name_H-M   'P 1'
#
loop_
_entity.id
_entity.type
_entity.pdbx_description
1 polymer ?
#
loop_
_entity_poly.entity_id
_entity_poly.type
_entity_poly.pdbx_seq_one_letter_code
_entity_poly.pdbx_strand_id
1 'polypeptide(L)'
;MKYNELTFTSDPDGRRVVGVLLSNRAETAWLYVEDYANVLKAYPHAVWGVVNNGTGRSYVRVKVPGRARRNLTVARLIAGDFSRTAVQFKDGNSFNLRNTNLMHVPGGGKCRKRLKGRAALRISSEMARV
;
A
#
# COMPACT_ATOMS: atom_id res chain seq x y z
N MET A 1 14.23 17.55 -4.78
CA MET A 1 13.10 16.60 -4.58
C MET A 1 12.34 17.02 -3.34
N LYS A 2 11.01 17.05 -3.37
CA LYS A 2 10.19 17.45 -2.21
C LYS A 2 9.92 16.21 -1.35
N TYR A 3 10.37 16.24 -0.09
CA TYR A 3 10.05 15.21 0.90
C TYR A 3 8.73 15.55 1.59
N ASN A 4 8.04 14.54 2.10
CA ASN A 4 6.86 14.74 2.94
C ASN A 4 7.29 15.17 4.34
N GLU A 5 6.57 16.12 4.92
CA GLU A 5 6.74 16.49 6.33
C GLU A 5 6.21 15.37 7.24
N LEU A 6 6.89 15.14 8.35
CA LEU A 6 6.60 14.06 9.28
C LEU A 6 6.27 14.58 10.68
N THR A 7 5.25 14.00 11.28
CA THR A 7 4.88 14.23 12.68
C THR A 7 4.92 12.90 13.42
N PHE A 8 5.67 12.80 14.52
CA PHE A 8 5.74 11.59 15.32
C PHE A 8 4.92 11.75 16.60
N THR A 9 4.16 10.73 16.98
CA THR A 9 3.40 10.68 18.23
C THR A 9 3.13 9.22 18.63
N SER A 10 2.32 9.01 19.66
CA SER A 10 1.79 7.71 20.06
C SER A 10 0.28 7.67 19.86
N ASP A 11 -0.25 6.49 19.54
CA ASP A 11 -1.70 6.24 19.56
C ASP A 11 -2.21 5.98 21.00
N PRO A 12 -3.54 5.86 21.22
CA PRO A 12 -4.09 5.60 22.55
C PRO A 12 -3.60 4.31 23.22
N ASP A 13 -3.15 3.33 22.43
CA ASP A 13 -2.58 2.07 22.91
C ASP A 13 -1.07 2.18 23.20
N GLY A 14 -0.51 3.40 23.12
CA GLY A 14 0.91 3.69 23.34
C GLY A 14 1.83 3.31 22.19
N ARG A 15 1.30 2.89 21.04
CA ARG A 15 2.11 2.49 19.88
C ARG A 15 2.59 3.72 19.13
N ARG A 16 3.85 3.68 18.69
CA ARG A 16 4.44 4.78 17.94
C ARG A 16 3.81 4.90 16.54
N VAL A 17 3.36 6.10 16.21
CA VAL A 17 2.78 6.42 14.91
C VAL A 17 3.49 7.60 14.27
N VAL A 18 3.48 7.62 12.95
CA VAL A 18 3.96 8.73 12.13
C VAL A 18 2.82 9.25 11.27
N GLY A 19 2.68 10.57 11.24
CA GLY A 19 1.83 11.31 10.33
C GLY A 19 2.67 11.81 9.16
N VAL A 20 2.26 11.47 7.95
CA VAL A 20 2.91 11.89 6.71
C VAL A 20 2.02 12.93 6.03
N LEU A 21 2.46 14.18 5.99
CA LEU A 21 1.74 15.25 5.28
C LEU A 21 1.77 14.97 3.78
N LEU A 22 0.60 14.89 3.14
CA LEU A 22 0.48 14.51 1.74
C LEU A 22 0.94 15.64 0.79
N SER A 23 1.65 15.29 -0.27
CA SER A 23 2.32 16.29 -1.12
C SER A 23 1.37 17.20 -1.91
N ASN A 24 0.12 16.76 -2.09
CA ASN A 24 -0.87 17.40 -2.95
C ASN A 24 -2.15 17.79 -2.20
N ARG A 25 -2.20 17.64 -0.87
CA ARG A 25 -3.29 18.10 0.01
C ARG A 25 -2.78 18.35 1.42
N ALA A 26 -3.38 19.30 2.12
CA ALA A 26 -3.14 19.56 3.55
C ALA A 26 -3.81 18.51 4.46
N GLU A 27 -3.62 17.23 4.14
CA GLU A 27 -4.13 16.08 4.89
C GLU A 27 -2.95 15.22 5.31
N THR A 28 -3.05 14.61 6.49
CA THR A 28 -1.99 13.77 7.06
C THR A 28 -2.43 12.32 7.07
N ALA A 29 -1.60 11.44 6.50
CA ALA A 29 -1.81 10.00 6.56
C ALA A 29 -1.06 9.41 7.76
N TRP A 30 -1.75 8.64 8.59
CA TRP A 30 -1.24 8.09 9.84
C TRP A 30 -1.01 6.59 9.75
N LEU A 31 0.19 6.12 10.14
CA LEU A 31 0.55 4.70 10.17
C LEU A 31 1.53 4.42 11.32
N TYR A 32 1.75 3.15 11.61
CA TYR A 32 2.79 2.75 12.57
C TYR A 32 4.19 3.03 12.03
N VAL A 33 5.12 3.36 12.93
CA VAL A 33 6.50 3.72 12.56
C VAL A 33 7.21 2.56 11.83
N GLU A 34 6.93 1.32 12.25
CA GLU A 34 7.49 0.11 11.64
C GLU A 34 7.01 -0.05 10.19
N ASP A 35 5.72 0.17 9.95
CA ASP A 35 5.11 0.11 8.61
C ASP A 35 5.71 1.21 7.71
N TYR A 36 5.91 2.41 8.24
CA TYR A 36 6.55 3.50 7.52
C TYR A 36 8.00 3.17 7.12
N ALA A 37 8.79 2.64 8.06
CA ALA A 37 10.15 2.22 7.80
C ALA A 37 10.23 1.14 6.71
N ASN A 38 9.30 0.18 6.72
CA ASN A 38 9.20 -0.85 5.69
C ASN A 38 8.89 -0.27 4.30
N VAL A 39 7.98 0.70 4.22
CA VAL A 39 7.66 1.38 2.95
C VAL A 39 8.87 2.16 2.44
N LEU A 40 9.58 2.90 3.30
CA LEU A 40 10.79 3.62 2.91
C LEU A 40 11.93 2.68 2.48
N LYS A 41 12.12 1.55 3.17
CA LYS A 41 13.13 0.56 2.79
C LYS A 41 12.90 0.03 1.37
N ALA A 42 11.64 -0.22 1.01
CA ALA A 42 11.28 -0.66 -0.34
C ALA A 42 11.27 0.49 -1.37
N TYR A 43 10.99 1.72 -0.93
CA TYR A 43 10.80 2.89 -1.79
C TYR A 43 11.43 4.16 -1.16
N PRO A 44 12.77 4.27 -1.10
CA PRO A 44 13.46 5.29 -0.30
C PRO A 44 13.26 6.74 -0.77
N HIS A 45 12.88 6.93 -2.03
CA HIS A 45 12.63 8.26 -2.62
C HIS A 45 11.16 8.45 -3.02
N ALA A 46 10.25 7.69 -2.40
CA ALA A 46 8.83 7.82 -2.68
C ALA A 46 8.26 9.12 -2.13
N VAL A 47 7.45 9.79 -2.96
CA VAL A 47 6.63 10.93 -2.53
C VAL A 47 5.21 10.44 -2.29
N TRP A 48 4.65 10.79 -1.14
CA TRP A 48 3.32 10.38 -0.72
C TRP A 48 2.29 11.44 -1.10
N GLY A 49 1.19 11.01 -1.70
CA GLY A 49 0.07 11.88 -2.06
C GLY A 49 -1.24 11.13 -2.10
N VAL A 50 -2.35 11.86 -2.22
CA VAL A 50 -3.68 11.28 -2.39
C VAL A 50 -4.08 11.24 -3.86
N VAL A 51 -4.86 10.25 -4.24
CA VAL A 51 -5.61 10.28 -5.50
C VAL A 51 -7.08 10.01 -5.23
N ASN A 52 -7.95 10.54 -6.08
CA ASN A 52 -9.35 10.17 -6.13
C ASN A 52 -9.61 9.21 -7.31
N ASN A 53 -10.55 8.28 -7.18
CA ASN A 53 -10.93 7.37 -8.26
C ASN A 53 -12.11 7.86 -9.13
N GLY A 54 -12.58 9.09 -8.94
CA GLY A 54 -13.73 9.67 -9.63
C GLY A 54 -15.09 9.21 -9.09
N THR A 55 -15.13 8.30 -8.12
CA THR A 55 -16.38 7.76 -7.51
C THR A 55 -16.46 8.09 -6.02
N GLY A 56 -15.84 9.20 -5.60
CA GLY A 56 -15.82 9.66 -4.22
C GLY A 56 -14.83 8.94 -3.30
N ARG A 57 -14.02 7.99 -3.78
CA ARG A 57 -13.01 7.31 -2.95
C ARG A 57 -11.62 7.89 -3.15
N SER A 58 -10.98 8.21 -2.03
CA SER A 58 -9.60 8.69 -1.97
C SER A 58 -8.65 7.58 -1.50
N TYR A 59 -7.41 7.59 -2.00
CA TYR A 59 -6.39 6.63 -1.61
C TYR A 59 -5.03 7.30 -1.49
N VAL A 60 -4.30 7.00 -0.42
CA VAL A 60 -2.90 7.39 -0.28
C VAL A 60 -2.03 6.49 -1.16
N ARG A 61 -1.13 7.12 -1.92
CA ARG A 61 -0.22 6.45 -2.84
C ARG A 61 1.20 6.96 -2.68
N VAL A 62 2.14 6.08 -2.99
CA VAL A 62 3.54 6.43 -3.22
C VAL A 62 3.81 6.58 -4.71
N LYS A 63 4.44 7.70 -5.08
CA LYS A 63 4.98 7.96 -6.41
C LYS A 63 6.49 7.74 -6.36
N VAL A 64 6.98 6.80 -7.16
CA VAL A 64 8.42 6.52 -7.28
C VAL A 64 8.97 7.26 -8.51
N PRO A 65 9.90 8.22 -8.34
CA PRO A 65 10.55 8.91 -9.45
C PRO A 65 11.20 7.93 -10.44
N GLY A 66 11.14 8.22 -11.75
CA GLY A 66 11.76 7.40 -12.79
C GLY A 66 11.05 6.07 -13.12
N ARG A 67 10.03 5.65 -12.35
CA ARG A 67 9.19 4.49 -12.68
C ARG A 67 7.83 4.94 -13.20
N ALA A 68 7.67 4.92 -14.52
CA ALA A 68 6.58 5.58 -15.22
C ALA A 68 5.14 5.21 -14.80
N ARG A 69 4.87 4.07 -14.12
CA ARG A 69 3.47 3.61 -13.91
C ARG A 69 3.15 2.83 -12.64
N ARG A 70 4.05 2.69 -11.67
CA ARG A 70 3.72 1.98 -10.41
C ARG A 70 3.22 2.96 -9.36
N ASN A 71 1.99 3.43 -9.56
CA ASN A 71 1.20 4.08 -8.51
C ASN A 71 0.78 2.99 -7.51
N LEU A 72 1.52 2.87 -6.41
CA LEU A 72 1.25 1.85 -5.40
C LEU A 72 0.42 2.46 -4.26
N THR A 73 -0.72 1.84 -3.96
CA THR A 73 -1.54 2.24 -2.82
C THR A 73 -0.86 1.81 -1.53
N VAL A 74 -0.64 2.75 -0.61
CA VAL A 74 0.11 2.48 0.63
C VAL A 74 -0.58 1.43 1.49
N ALA A 75 -1.91 1.48 1.60
CA ALA A 75 -2.68 0.49 2.35
C ALA A 75 -2.40 -0.96 1.89
N ARG A 76 -2.12 -1.19 0.60
CA ARG A 76 -1.75 -2.52 0.09
C ARG A 76 -0.30 -2.92 0.39
N LEU A 77 0.59 -1.94 0.50
CA LEU A 77 1.98 -2.21 0.90
C LEU A 77 2.02 -2.65 2.37
N ILE A 78 1.16 -2.06 3.20
CA ILE A 78 1.07 -2.37 4.64
C ILE A 78 0.33 -3.69 4.88
N ALA A 79 -0.88 -3.83 4.32
CA ALA A 79 -1.70 -5.02 4.57
C ALA A 79 -1.20 -6.28 3.84
N GLY A 80 -0.34 -6.12 2.83
CA GLY A 80 0.10 -7.20 1.95
C GLY A 80 -0.78 -7.36 0.70
N ASP A 81 -0.23 -8.03 -0.32
CA ASP A 81 -0.90 -8.24 -1.60
C ASP A 81 -1.45 -9.67 -1.72
N PHE A 82 -2.73 -9.87 -1.38
CA PHE A 82 -3.42 -11.15 -1.58
C PHE A 82 -4.23 -11.14 -2.87
N SER A 83 -4.03 -12.18 -3.69
CA SER A 83 -4.78 -12.36 -4.93
C SER A 83 -6.29 -12.33 -4.68
N ARG A 84 -7.03 -11.58 -5.51
CA ARG A 84 -8.50 -11.44 -5.45
C ARG A 84 -9.06 -10.80 -4.17
N THR A 85 -8.23 -10.09 -3.40
CA THR A 85 -8.71 -9.27 -2.28
C THR A 85 -8.60 -7.78 -2.59
N ALA A 86 -9.48 -6.99 -1.98
CA ALA A 86 -9.25 -5.56 -1.78
C ALA A 86 -8.88 -5.29 -0.32
N VAL A 87 -8.22 -4.16 -0.10
CA VAL A 87 -8.00 -3.63 1.24
C VAL A 87 -9.08 -2.58 1.50
N GLN A 88 -9.75 -2.70 2.65
CA GLN A 88 -10.70 -1.72 3.18
C GLN A 88 -10.21 -1.16 4.51
N PHE A 89 -10.79 -0.03 4.89
CA PHE A 89 -10.52 0.69 6.14
C PHE A 89 -11.69 0.45 7.08
N LYS A 90 -11.43 -0.08 8.28
CA LYS A 90 -12.48 -0.41 9.26
C LYS A 90 -13.24 0.84 9.72
N ASP A 91 -12.53 1.96 9.87
CA ASP A 91 -13.10 3.27 10.24
C ASP A 91 -13.61 4.10 9.06
N GLY A 92 -13.51 3.58 7.82
CA GLY A 92 -13.86 4.32 6.60
C GLY A 92 -12.90 5.45 6.22
N ASN A 93 -11.86 5.73 7.01
CA ASN A 93 -10.90 6.81 6.77
C ASN A 93 -9.69 6.32 5.98
N SER A 94 -9.58 6.75 4.72
CA SER A 94 -8.47 6.37 3.83
C SER A 94 -7.09 6.92 4.24
N PHE A 95 -7.04 7.82 5.23
CA PHE A 95 -5.82 8.40 5.78
C PHE A 95 -5.35 7.70 7.05
N ASN A 96 -6.18 6.84 7.66
CA ASN A 96 -5.75 5.96 8.74
C ASN A 96 -5.20 4.64 8.17
N LEU A 97 -3.89 4.63 7.91
CA LEU A 97 -3.16 3.53 7.30
C LEU A 97 -2.56 2.55 8.33
N ARG A 98 -2.89 2.68 9.62
CA ARG A 98 -2.45 1.74 10.66
C ARG A 98 -2.91 0.34 10.29
N ASN A 99 -2.01 -0.65 10.34
CA ASN A 99 -2.33 -2.02 9.92
C ASN A 99 -3.55 -2.61 10.66
N THR A 100 -3.79 -2.20 11.91
CA THR A 100 -4.97 -2.55 12.72
C THR A 100 -6.29 -2.04 12.16
N ASN A 101 -6.26 -0.94 11.38
CA ASN A 101 -7.41 -0.38 10.68
C ASN A 101 -7.64 -1.00 9.29
N LEU A 102 -6.71 -1.80 8.78
CA LEU A 102 -6.81 -2.40 7.46
C LEU A 102 -7.44 -3.80 7.53
N MET A 103 -8.23 -4.14 6.53
CA MET A 103 -8.81 -5.48 6.38
C MET A 103 -8.85 -5.93 4.94
N HIS A 104 -8.68 -7.22 4.71
CA HIS A 104 -8.88 -7.83 3.41
C HIS A 104 -10.34 -8.22 3.22
N VAL A 105 -10.90 -7.83 2.08
CA VAL A 105 -12.23 -8.27 1.64
C VAL A 105 -12.14 -9.05 0.34
N PRO A 106 -12.90 -10.16 0.18
CA PRO A 106 -12.98 -10.89 -1.08
C PRO A 106 -13.50 -10.02 -2.24
N GLY A 107 -13.10 -10.36 -3.47
CA GLY A 107 -13.75 -9.88 -4.70
C GLY A 107 -13.34 -8.49 -5.22
N GLY A 108 -12.54 -7.73 -4.47
CA GLY A 108 -12.19 -6.35 -4.86
C GLY A 108 -10.87 -6.17 -5.64
N GLY A 109 -10.06 -7.22 -5.78
CA GLY A 109 -8.79 -7.17 -6.50
C GLY A 109 -8.94 -7.59 -7.96
N LYS A 110 -8.67 -6.70 -8.94
CA LYS A 110 -8.55 -7.12 -10.34
C LYS A 110 -7.46 -8.19 -10.44
N CYS A 111 -7.82 -9.38 -10.93
CA CYS A 111 -6.82 -10.36 -11.35
C CYS A 111 -5.99 -9.68 -12.45
N ARG A 112 -4.68 -9.53 -12.26
CA ARG A 112 -3.82 -9.17 -13.40
C ARG A 112 -4.14 -10.20 -14.49
N LYS A 113 -4.51 -9.75 -15.70
CA LYS A 113 -4.72 -10.66 -16.83
C LYS A 113 -3.51 -11.60 -16.85
N ARG A 114 -3.73 -12.92 -16.75
CA ARG A 114 -2.64 -13.89 -16.94
C ARG A 114 -2.00 -13.50 -18.27
N LEU A 115 -0.74 -13.07 -18.25
CA LEU A 115 0.05 -12.95 -19.47
C LEU A 115 -0.01 -14.35 -20.10
N LYS A 116 -0.63 -14.47 -21.28
CA LYS A 116 -0.59 -15.69 -22.08
C LYS A 116 0.90 -15.99 -22.30
N GLY A 117 1.45 -16.98 -21.60
CA GLY A 117 2.89 -17.27 -21.61
C GLY A 117 3.41 -17.99 -20.36
N ARG A 118 2.77 -17.84 -19.19
CA ARG A 118 3.13 -18.61 -17.98
C ARG A 118 2.44 -19.98 -17.85
N ALA A 119 2.10 -20.60 -18.98
CA ALA A 119 1.70 -22.01 -19.01
C ALA A 119 2.91 -22.96 -18.91
N ALA A 120 4.13 -22.46 -19.12
CA ALA A 120 5.34 -23.29 -19.24
C ALA A 120 6.12 -23.56 -17.93
N LEU A 121 5.59 -23.22 -16.74
CA LEU A 121 6.30 -23.43 -15.46
C LEU A 121 5.54 -24.36 -14.50
N ARG A 122 4.68 -25.23 -15.02
CA ARG A 122 3.87 -26.15 -14.19
C ARG A 122 4.14 -27.63 -14.40
N ILE A 123 5.24 -28.01 -15.08
CA ILE A 123 5.67 -29.41 -15.18
C ILE A 123 7.21 -29.45 -15.08
N SER A 124 7.74 -29.38 -13.87
CA SER A 124 9.11 -29.85 -13.58
C SER A 124 9.32 -30.19 -12.09
N SER A 125 8.24 -30.53 -11.38
CA SER A 125 8.33 -31.16 -10.05
C SER A 125 7.81 -32.61 -10.04
N GLU A 126 7.59 -33.21 -11.21
CA GLU A 126 7.05 -34.57 -11.35
C GLU A 126 8.07 -35.55 -11.99
N MET A 127 9.37 -35.25 -11.87
CA MET A 127 10.50 -36.08 -12.36
C MET A 127 11.59 -36.28 -11.30
N ALA A 128 11.24 -36.23 -10.00
CA ALA A 128 12.17 -36.50 -8.89
C ALA A 128 11.73 -37.68 -8.01
N ARG A 129 11.08 -38.69 -8.62
CA ARG A 129 10.89 -40.01 -8.04
C ARG A 129 10.96 -41.06 -9.15
N VAL A 130 12.18 -41.51 -9.45
CA VAL A 130 12.51 -42.90 -9.78
C VAL A 130 13.83 -43.18 -9.09
#